data_AF-A0A662JXB4-F1
#
_entry.id   AF-A0A662JXB4-F1
#
_cell.length_a   1.000
_cell.length_b   1.000
_cell.length_c   1.000
_cell.angle_alpha   90.00
_cell.angle_beta   90.00
_cell.angle_gamma   90.00
#
_symmetry.space_group_name_H-M   'P 1'
#
loop_
_entity.id
_entity.type
_entity.pdbx_description
1 polymer ?
#
loop_
_entity_poly.entity_id
_entity_poly.type
_entity_poly.pdbx_seq_one_letter_code
_entity_poly.pdbx_strand_id
1 'polypeptide(L)'
;MVEDAGGEEKVRTVSVLPYNPKVAYFSMEIGIDPDIPTYSGGLGVLAGDTIKSCADLNVPLVGITLLFKDGYFDQRVDENGNQVEMPVKFSPASHLTLIARETSVAIEGKPVKIRPWYYLVKGVSGYRLPVIFLDTDFPENGEWERSLTRFLYGGDNRYRLAQEIVLGIGGFRILKELGFTGVYRFHMNEGHASLLTLELYNKTRNVDYVRKQCVFTTHTPVPAGHDQFDLSLARSLLGDMLPEEIIPDITF
;
A
#
# COMPACT_ATOMS: atom_id res chain seq x y z
N MET A 1 -37.43 7.60 -21.40
CA MET A 1 -35.98 7.81 -21.60
C MET A 1 -35.60 8.90 -20.63
N VAL A 2 -35.00 8.52 -19.50
CA VAL A 2 -34.44 9.48 -18.54
C VAL A 2 -32.96 9.52 -18.88
N GLU A 3 -32.51 10.65 -19.40
CA GLU A 3 -31.09 10.94 -19.58
C GLU A 3 -30.44 10.90 -18.20
N ASP A 4 -29.53 9.95 -18.03
CA ASP A 4 -28.68 9.85 -16.86
C ASP A 4 -27.68 11.02 -16.96
N ALA A 5 -27.94 12.08 -16.19
CA ALA A 5 -27.05 13.21 -16.06
C ALA A 5 -25.82 12.74 -15.30
N GLY A 6 -24.83 12.22 -16.04
CA GLY A 6 -23.49 11.94 -15.57
C GLY A 6 -22.83 13.24 -15.11
N GLY A 7 -23.11 13.65 -13.87
CA GLY A 7 -22.31 14.63 -13.17
C GLY A 7 -20.94 14.01 -12.90
N GLU A 8 -19.89 14.55 -13.52
CA GLU A 8 -18.51 14.19 -13.17
C GLU A 8 -18.33 14.35 -11.66
N GLU A 9 -18.08 13.24 -10.97
CA GLU A 9 -17.82 13.23 -9.55
C GLU A 9 -16.57 14.07 -9.28
N LYS A 10 -16.76 15.27 -8.72
CA LYS A 10 -15.67 16.23 -8.53
C LYS A 10 -14.69 15.67 -7.50
N VAL A 11 -13.50 15.28 -7.97
CA VAL A 11 -12.41 14.77 -7.13
C VAL A 11 -12.06 15.82 -6.06
N ARG A 12 -12.21 15.44 -4.79
CA ARG A 12 -11.76 16.28 -3.67
C ARG A 12 -10.23 16.22 -3.62
N THR A 13 -9.59 17.39 -3.62
CA THR A 13 -8.12 17.50 -3.64
C THR A 13 -7.63 18.44 -2.56
N VAL A 14 -6.58 18.04 -1.85
CA VAL A 14 -5.84 18.89 -0.89
C VAL A 14 -4.37 18.95 -1.24
N SER A 15 -3.67 20.03 -0.90
CA SER A 15 -2.23 20.17 -1.13
C SER A 15 -1.38 19.76 0.07
N VAL A 16 -1.98 19.74 1.27
CA VAL A 16 -1.33 19.44 2.55
C VAL A 16 -2.28 18.63 3.42
N LEU A 17 -1.75 17.62 4.09
CA LEU A 17 -2.45 16.85 5.11
C LEU A 17 -1.84 17.20 6.48
N PRO A 18 -2.47 18.09 7.28
CA PRO A 18 -1.90 18.55 8.55
C PRO A 18 -1.97 17.45 9.62
N TYR A 19 -0.96 16.58 9.64
CA TYR A 19 -0.83 15.47 10.58
C TYR A 19 0.65 15.19 10.87
N ASN A 20 0.97 14.67 12.06
CA ASN A 20 2.35 14.36 12.46
C ASN A 20 2.42 12.94 13.07
N PRO A 21 2.45 11.90 12.22
CA PRO A 21 2.51 10.53 12.71
C PRO A 21 3.84 10.24 13.38
N LYS A 22 3.82 9.32 14.33
CA LYS A 22 4.97 8.73 15.01
C LYS A 22 5.24 7.30 14.56
N VAL A 23 4.19 6.60 14.17
CA VAL A 23 4.22 5.24 13.64
C VAL A 23 3.63 5.24 12.24
N ALA A 24 4.30 4.60 11.29
CA ALA A 24 3.72 4.27 10.00
C ALA A 24 3.45 2.76 9.93
N TYR A 25 2.19 2.40 9.70
CA TYR A 25 1.72 1.02 9.64
C TYR A 25 1.47 0.65 8.19
N PHE A 26 2.30 -0.23 7.65
CA PHE A 26 2.23 -0.69 6.28
C PHE A 26 1.57 -2.06 6.23
N SER A 27 0.60 -2.21 5.33
CA SER A 27 0.01 -3.50 5.01
C SER A 27 -0.40 -3.54 3.55
N MET A 28 -0.38 -4.74 2.97
CA MET A 28 -0.94 -4.94 1.62
C MET A 28 -2.45 -4.76 1.62
N GLU A 29 -3.13 -5.04 2.73
CA GLU A 29 -4.58 -4.86 2.86
C GLU A 29 -4.97 -4.12 4.14
N ILE A 30 -5.96 -3.25 4.02
CA ILE A 30 -6.54 -2.48 5.13
C ILE A 30 -8.06 -2.41 4.94
N GLY A 31 -8.81 -3.01 5.87
CA GLY A 31 -10.27 -3.03 5.89
C GLY A 31 -10.85 -2.00 6.86
N ILE A 32 -10.96 -0.74 6.43
CA ILE A 32 -11.51 0.34 7.27
C ILE A 32 -13.00 0.58 7.07
N ASP A 33 -13.47 0.43 5.83
CA ASP A 33 -14.82 0.71 5.37
C ASP A 33 -15.18 -0.35 4.31
N PRO A 34 -16.34 -1.01 4.39
CA PRO A 34 -16.73 -2.06 3.45
C PRO A 34 -16.84 -1.56 2.00
N ASP A 35 -17.06 -0.25 1.78
CA ASP A 35 -17.17 0.33 0.45
C ASP A 35 -15.80 0.71 -0.17
N ILE A 36 -14.70 0.49 0.58
CA ILE A 36 -13.32 0.67 0.11
C ILE A 36 -12.69 -0.72 -0.05
N PRO A 37 -12.58 -1.27 -1.29
CA PRO A 37 -12.25 -2.68 -1.52
C PRO A 37 -10.74 -2.95 -1.46
N THR A 38 -10.08 -2.56 -0.37
CA THR A 38 -8.64 -2.70 -0.19
C THR A 38 -8.25 -3.82 0.78
N TYR A 39 -9.10 -4.83 0.91
CA TYR A 39 -8.86 -6.02 1.73
C TYR A 39 -9.61 -7.25 1.20
N SER A 40 -9.11 -8.43 1.54
CA SER A 40 -9.71 -9.71 1.16
C SER A 40 -10.13 -10.58 2.35
N GLY A 41 -9.42 -10.48 3.48
CA GLY A 41 -9.63 -11.38 4.61
C GLY A 41 -9.16 -10.84 5.96
N GLY A 42 -8.77 -11.77 6.82
CA GLY A 42 -8.48 -11.50 8.23
C GLY A 42 -7.29 -10.55 8.46
N LEU A 43 -6.30 -10.54 7.57
CA LEU A 43 -5.13 -9.65 7.68
C LEU A 43 -5.55 -8.18 7.54
N GLY A 44 -6.41 -7.87 6.58
CA GLY A 44 -6.93 -6.53 6.32
C GLY A 44 -7.96 -6.09 7.36
N VAL A 45 -8.82 -7.00 7.84
CA VAL A 45 -9.72 -6.72 8.97
C VAL A 45 -8.91 -6.37 10.22
N LEU A 46 -7.88 -7.17 10.56
CA LEU A 46 -7.00 -6.89 11.68
C LEU A 46 -6.26 -5.56 11.54
N ALA A 47 -5.75 -5.24 10.33
CA ALA A 47 -5.14 -3.96 10.06
C ALA A 47 -6.12 -2.79 10.28
N GLY A 48 -7.35 -2.93 9.80
CA GLY A 48 -8.44 -1.98 10.01
C GLY A 48 -8.78 -1.79 11.49
N ASP A 49 -8.92 -2.87 12.25
CA ASP A 49 -9.23 -2.84 13.68
C ASP A 49 -8.08 -2.26 14.50
N THR A 50 -6.84 -2.56 14.13
CA THR A 50 -5.64 -1.95 14.74
C THR A 50 -5.67 -0.44 14.55
N ILE A 51 -5.95 0.01 13.33
CA ILE A 51 -6.05 1.42 12.98
C ILE A 51 -7.20 2.09 13.75
N LYS A 52 -8.40 1.51 13.75
CA LYS A 52 -9.56 2.02 14.51
C LYS A 52 -9.24 2.14 16.00
N SER A 53 -8.60 1.13 16.58
CA SER A 53 -8.17 1.13 17.98
C SER A 53 -7.13 2.24 18.25
N CYS A 54 -6.18 2.47 17.34
CA CYS A 54 -5.26 3.60 17.44
C CYS A 54 -5.99 4.95 17.36
N ALA A 55 -7.05 5.06 16.56
CA ALA A 55 -7.87 6.26 16.51
C ALA A 55 -8.58 6.49 17.86
N ASP A 56 -9.16 5.45 18.44
CA ASP A 56 -9.86 5.51 19.73
C ASP A 56 -8.92 5.89 20.89
N LEU A 57 -7.70 5.37 20.85
CA LEU A 57 -6.67 5.58 21.88
C LEU A 57 -5.78 6.80 21.64
N ASN A 58 -6.06 7.62 20.62
CA ASN A 58 -5.26 8.78 20.23
C ASN A 58 -3.78 8.46 19.93
N VAL A 59 -3.49 7.28 19.41
CA VAL A 59 -2.14 6.87 19.02
C VAL A 59 -1.81 7.50 17.65
N PRO A 60 -0.73 8.30 17.54
CA PRO A 60 -0.39 9.03 16.32
C PRO A 60 0.20 8.12 15.23
N LEU A 61 -0.67 7.34 14.59
CA LEU A 61 -0.36 6.38 13.53
C LEU A 61 -0.82 6.91 12.16
N VAL A 62 -0.12 6.54 11.09
CA VAL A 62 -0.62 6.63 9.70
C VAL A 62 -0.64 5.23 9.09
N GLY A 63 -1.76 4.84 8.48
CA GLY A 63 -1.86 3.59 7.72
C GLY A 63 -1.41 3.81 6.28
N ILE A 64 -0.66 2.86 5.70
CA ILE A 64 -0.19 2.90 4.30
C ILE A 64 -0.56 1.57 3.63
N THR A 65 -1.24 1.65 2.50
CA THR A 65 -1.63 0.50 1.67
C THR A 65 -1.64 0.89 0.19
N LEU A 66 -1.74 -0.10 -0.70
CA LEU A 66 -2.08 0.14 -2.09
C LEU A 66 -3.59 0.44 -2.23
N LEU A 67 -3.92 1.27 -3.21
CA LEU A 67 -5.28 1.38 -3.72
C LEU A 67 -5.54 0.18 -4.64
N PHE A 68 -6.67 -0.51 -4.50
CA PHE A 68 -7.10 -1.56 -5.43
C PHE A 68 -8.43 -1.17 -6.04
N LYS A 69 -8.40 -0.73 -7.30
CA LYS A 69 -9.61 -0.23 -7.98
C LYS A 69 -10.61 -1.31 -8.34
N ASP A 70 -10.11 -2.53 -8.55
CA ASP A 70 -10.92 -3.69 -8.91
C ASP A 70 -11.09 -4.65 -7.71
N GLY A 71 -10.51 -4.30 -6.56
CA GLY A 71 -10.60 -5.05 -5.31
C GLY A 71 -9.90 -6.41 -5.36
N TYR A 72 -10.37 -7.35 -4.52
CA TYR A 72 -10.02 -8.77 -4.64
C TYR A 72 -10.86 -9.41 -5.75
N PHE A 73 -12.19 -9.51 -5.52
CA PHE A 73 -13.21 -9.74 -6.54
C PHE A 73 -14.63 -9.56 -5.94
N ASP A 74 -15.62 -9.32 -6.80
CA ASP A 74 -17.06 -9.46 -6.56
C ASP A 74 -17.47 -10.91 -6.89
N GLN A 75 -17.88 -11.67 -5.86
CA GLN A 75 -18.26 -13.06 -5.99
C GLN A 75 -19.68 -13.19 -6.52
N ARG A 76 -19.88 -13.96 -7.58
CA ARG A 76 -21.19 -14.36 -8.08
C ARG A 76 -21.30 -15.87 -8.18
N VAL A 77 -22.52 -16.37 -8.17
CA VAL A 77 -22.83 -17.78 -8.38
C VAL A 77 -23.63 -17.90 -9.67
N ASP A 78 -23.14 -18.70 -10.61
CA ASP A 78 -23.83 -18.95 -11.88
C ASP A 78 -25.03 -19.91 -11.71
N GLU A 79 -25.78 -20.13 -12.80
CA GLU A 79 -26.96 -21.01 -12.79
C GLU A 79 -26.62 -22.48 -12.44
N ASN A 80 -25.36 -22.88 -12.53
CA ASN A 80 -24.88 -24.23 -12.23
C ASN A 80 -24.29 -24.34 -10.81
N GLY A 81 -24.28 -23.25 -10.03
CA GLY A 81 -23.70 -23.22 -8.69
C GLY A 81 -22.18 -23.01 -8.66
N ASN A 82 -21.55 -22.62 -9.77
CA ASN A 82 -20.12 -22.32 -9.80
C ASN A 82 -19.86 -20.87 -9.38
N GLN A 83 -18.72 -20.65 -8.72
CA GLN A 83 -18.21 -19.30 -8.46
C GLN A 83 -17.77 -18.63 -9.77
N VAL A 84 -18.17 -17.36 -9.93
CA VAL A 84 -17.70 -16.45 -10.97
C VAL A 84 -17.14 -15.21 -10.30
N GLU A 85 -15.94 -14.81 -10.69
CA GLU A 85 -15.23 -13.67 -10.12
C GLU A 85 -15.35 -12.47 -11.06
N MET A 86 -15.81 -11.33 -10.54
CA MET A 86 -15.96 -10.09 -11.28
C MET A 86 -15.10 -8.99 -10.64
N PRO A 87 -14.59 -8.00 -11.40
CA PRO A 87 -13.97 -6.82 -10.80
C PRO A 87 -14.96 -6.04 -9.92
N VAL A 88 -14.51 -5.58 -8.75
CA VAL A 88 -15.30 -4.68 -7.91
C VAL A 88 -15.44 -3.33 -8.61
N LYS A 89 -16.64 -2.75 -8.61
CA LYS A 89 -16.86 -1.40 -9.15
C LYS A 89 -16.60 -0.35 -8.08
N PHE A 90 -15.41 0.24 -8.09
CA PHE A 90 -15.04 1.26 -7.12
C PHE A 90 -14.47 2.53 -7.78
N SER A 91 -15.04 3.68 -7.42
CA SER A 91 -14.51 5.01 -7.76
C SER A 91 -13.75 5.54 -6.55
N PRO A 92 -12.42 5.72 -6.60
CA PRO A 92 -11.68 6.28 -5.47
C PRO A 92 -12.22 7.65 -5.02
N ALA A 93 -12.72 8.46 -5.95
CA ALA A 93 -13.23 9.81 -5.68
C ALA A 93 -14.51 9.84 -4.83
N SER A 94 -15.26 8.73 -4.76
CA SER A 94 -16.50 8.67 -3.98
C SER A 94 -16.25 8.55 -2.48
N HIS A 95 -15.11 7.98 -2.07
CA HIS A 95 -14.76 7.75 -0.67
C HIS A 95 -13.47 8.44 -0.21
N LEU A 96 -12.53 8.67 -1.13
CA LEU A 96 -11.19 9.13 -0.83
C LEU A 96 -10.97 10.57 -1.31
N THR A 97 -10.04 11.25 -0.65
CA THR A 97 -9.58 12.58 -1.07
C THR A 97 -8.17 12.47 -1.66
N LEU A 98 -7.95 13.06 -2.83
CA LEU A 98 -6.64 13.09 -3.47
C LEU A 98 -5.73 14.09 -2.76
N ILE A 99 -4.46 13.75 -2.60
CA ILE A 99 -3.44 14.70 -2.16
C ILE A 99 -2.60 15.09 -3.37
N ALA A 100 -2.45 16.39 -3.65
CA ALA A 100 -1.66 16.95 -4.75
C ALA A 100 -0.15 16.86 -4.46
N ARG A 101 0.32 15.61 -4.32
CA ARG A 101 1.70 15.18 -4.13
C ARG A 101 1.91 13.93 -4.96
N GLU A 102 3.14 13.72 -5.38
CA GLU A 102 3.53 12.53 -6.14
C GLU A 102 4.96 12.16 -5.81
N THR A 103 5.29 10.90 -6.02
CA THR A 103 6.67 10.40 -6.04
C THR A 103 6.81 9.43 -7.21
N SER A 104 8.03 8.94 -7.44
CA SER A 104 8.26 7.81 -8.31
C SER A 104 9.17 6.77 -7.68
N VAL A 105 9.07 5.55 -8.19
CA VAL A 105 10.01 4.43 -7.92
C VAL A 105 10.43 3.83 -9.26
N ALA A 106 11.69 3.45 -9.39
CA ALA A 106 12.16 2.78 -10.60
C ALA A 106 11.78 1.30 -10.53
N ILE A 107 11.10 0.79 -11.55
CA ILE A 107 10.82 -0.65 -11.71
C ILE A 107 11.30 -1.03 -13.11
N GLU A 108 12.24 -1.97 -13.19
CA GLU A 108 12.90 -2.35 -14.46
C GLU A 108 13.52 -1.14 -15.19
N GLY A 109 14.13 -0.24 -14.41
CA GLY A 109 14.75 0.99 -14.92
C GLY A 109 13.76 2.06 -15.39
N LYS A 110 12.45 1.82 -15.32
CA LYS A 110 11.42 2.79 -15.71
C LYS A 110 10.83 3.48 -14.48
N PRO A 111 10.61 4.81 -14.53
CA PRO A 111 9.94 5.50 -13.43
C PRO A 111 8.45 5.15 -13.41
N VAL A 112 7.97 4.63 -12.28
CA VAL A 112 6.56 4.43 -11.97
C VAL A 112 6.10 5.56 -11.06
N LYS A 113 5.23 6.44 -11.56
CA LYS A 113 4.61 7.51 -10.76
C LYS A 113 3.61 6.94 -9.76
N ILE A 114 3.55 7.54 -8.58
CA ILE A 114 2.68 7.15 -7.48
C ILE A 114 2.06 8.42 -6.87
N ARG A 115 0.74 8.40 -6.66
CA ARG A 115 0.00 9.46 -5.95
C ARG A 115 -0.69 8.91 -4.71
N PRO A 116 -0.80 9.71 -3.64
CA PRO A 116 -1.57 9.33 -2.47
C PRO A 116 -3.01 9.84 -2.52
N TRP A 117 -3.93 8.93 -2.27
CA TRP A 117 -5.27 9.23 -1.77
C TRP A 117 -5.31 9.04 -0.26
N TYR A 118 -6.27 9.65 0.43
CA TYR A 118 -6.46 9.38 1.85
C TYR A 118 -7.92 9.29 2.29
N TYR A 119 -8.10 8.55 3.39
CA TYR A 119 -9.31 8.50 4.20
C TYR A 119 -8.95 8.82 5.65
N LEU A 120 -9.84 9.52 6.39
CA LEU A 120 -9.65 9.81 7.81
C LEU A 120 -10.50 8.88 8.66
N VAL A 121 -9.86 7.96 9.36
CA VAL A 121 -10.51 7.14 10.37
C VAL A 121 -10.70 8.01 11.62
N LYS A 122 -11.94 8.14 12.09
CA LYS A 122 -12.31 8.91 13.27
C LYS A 122 -12.56 7.96 14.43
N GLY A 123 -11.80 8.09 15.50
CA GLY A 123 -12.02 7.36 16.75
C GLY A 123 -13.13 7.97 17.60
N VAL A 124 -13.53 7.26 18.65
CA VAL A 124 -14.59 7.66 19.60
C VAL A 124 -14.29 8.98 20.31
N SER A 125 -13.02 9.32 20.52
CA SER A 125 -12.55 10.59 21.09
C SER A 125 -12.68 11.78 20.13
N GLY A 126 -12.97 11.52 18.85
CA GLY A 126 -12.89 12.51 17.77
C GLY A 126 -11.49 12.66 17.16
N TYR A 127 -10.47 11.98 17.69
CA TYR A 127 -9.15 11.91 17.07
C TYR A 127 -9.23 11.28 15.68
N ARG A 128 -8.45 11.80 14.74
CA ARG A 128 -8.47 11.38 13.35
C ARG A 128 -7.08 11.00 12.92
N LEU A 129 -6.97 9.85 12.29
CA LEU A 129 -5.75 9.40 11.65
C LEU A 129 -5.98 9.18 10.16
N PRO A 130 -4.97 9.45 9.32
CA PRO A 130 -5.04 9.15 7.91
C PRO A 130 -4.66 7.70 7.60
N VAL A 131 -5.39 7.10 6.68
CA VAL A 131 -4.94 5.95 5.89
C VAL A 131 -4.66 6.44 4.49
N ILE A 132 -3.44 6.21 4.00
CA ILE A 132 -2.96 6.61 2.68
C ILE A 132 -3.03 5.40 1.74
N PHE A 133 -3.63 5.62 0.58
CA PHE A 133 -3.77 4.65 -0.49
C PHE A 133 -2.91 5.07 -1.67
N LEU A 134 -1.94 4.23 -2.03
CA LEU A 134 -1.01 4.49 -3.12
C LEU A 134 -1.62 4.06 -4.45
N ASP A 135 -1.67 4.97 -5.41
CA ASP A 135 -2.26 4.76 -6.74
C ASP A 135 -1.18 4.96 -7.83
N THR A 136 -1.06 3.99 -8.72
CA THR A 136 -0.16 4.03 -9.89
C THR A 136 -0.89 4.34 -11.19
N ASP A 137 -2.21 4.53 -11.16
CA ASP A 137 -3.00 4.85 -12.33
C ASP A 137 -2.84 6.33 -12.74
N PHE A 138 -1.67 6.61 -13.31
CA PHE A 138 -1.33 7.84 -14.01
C PHE A 138 -1.37 7.62 -15.52
N PRO A 139 -1.89 8.57 -16.31
CA PRO A 139 -1.77 8.53 -17.76
C PRO A 139 -0.33 8.43 -18.27
N GLU A 140 0.65 8.94 -17.52
CA GLU A 140 2.07 8.90 -17.85
C GLU A 140 2.73 7.54 -17.56
N ASN A 141 2.10 6.70 -16.73
CA ASN A 141 2.55 5.33 -16.50
C ASN A 141 2.06 4.43 -17.65
N GLY A 142 2.87 3.44 -18.02
CA GLY A 142 2.44 2.42 -18.99
C GLY A 142 1.29 1.57 -18.46
N GLU A 143 0.62 0.83 -19.33
CA GLU A 143 -0.56 0.03 -18.96
C GLU A 143 -0.25 -0.98 -17.86
N TRP A 144 0.93 -1.59 -17.89
CA TRP A 144 1.35 -2.53 -16.86
C TRP A 144 1.59 -1.84 -15.52
N GLU A 145 2.28 -0.70 -15.51
CA GLU A 145 2.55 0.08 -14.29
C GLU A 145 1.24 0.58 -13.65
N ARG A 146 0.29 1.03 -14.46
CA ARG A 146 -1.06 1.41 -14.02
C ARG A 146 -1.82 0.21 -13.43
N SER A 147 -1.59 -1.00 -13.94
CA SER A 147 -2.25 -2.21 -13.47
C SER A 147 -1.83 -2.63 -12.05
N LEU A 148 -0.70 -2.14 -11.53
CA LEU A 148 -0.16 -2.52 -10.20
C LEU A 148 -1.12 -2.21 -9.04
N THR A 149 -2.10 -1.31 -9.25
CA THR A 149 -3.09 -0.88 -8.24
C THR A 149 -4.52 -1.25 -8.65
N ARG A 150 -4.67 -2.32 -9.46
CA ARG A 150 -5.97 -2.87 -9.85
C ARG A 150 -6.47 -3.93 -8.89
N PHE A 151 -5.80 -5.08 -8.85
CA PHE A 151 -6.23 -6.25 -8.09
C PHE A 151 -5.37 -6.50 -6.86
N LEU A 152 -6.03 -6.84 -5.75
CA LEU A 152 -5.39 -7.39 -4.57
C LEU A 152 -5.13 -8.89 -4.82
N TYR A 153 -3.90 -9.36 -4.54
CA TYR A 153 -3.51 -10.76 -4.72
C TYR A 153 -3.80 -11.35 -6.12
N GLY A 154 -3.42 -10.60 -7.16
CA GLY A 154 -3.46 -11.07 -8.55
C GLY A 154 -2.07 -11.25 -9.17
N GLY A 155 -2.04 -11.61 -10.45
CA GLY A 155 -0.83 -11.61 -11.28
C GLY A 155 0.16 -12.72 -10.96
N ASP A 156 1.41 -12.51 -11.39
CA ASP A 156 2.55 -13.40 -11.20
C ASP A 156 3.56 -12.82 -10.19
N ASN A 157 4.69 -13.51 -9.96
CA ASN A 157 5.74 -13.04 -9.06
C ASN A 157 6.30 -11.66 -9.45
N ARG A 158 6.33 -11.33 -10.75
CA ARG A 158 6.78 -10.02 -11.23
C ARG A 158 5.79 -8.93 -10.82
N TYR A 159 4.49 -9.16 -11.02
CA TYR A 159 3.42 -8.27 -10.58
C TYR A 159 3.44 -8.10 -9.06
N ARG A 160 3.57 -9.21 -8.32
CA ARG A 160 3.60 -9.24 -6.87
C ARG A 160 4.77 -8.43 -6.30
N LEU A 161 6.00 -8.70 -6.77
CA LEU A 161 7.17 -7.95 -6.31
C LEU A 161 7.07 -6.46 -6.68
N ALA A 162 6.52 -6.12 -7.84
CA ALA A 162 6.29 -4.73 -8.22
C ALA A 162 5.30 -4.02 -7.28
N GLN A 163 4.24 -4.70 -6.82
CA GLN A 163 3.35 -4.17 -5.79
C GLN A 163 4.07 -3.93 -4.47
N GLU A 164 4.93 -4.85 -4.04
CA GLU A 164 5.73 -4.68 -2.82
C GLU A 164 6.73 -3.52 -2.93
N ILE A 165 7.29 -3.28 -4.13
CA ILE A 165 8.14 -2.11 -4.41
C ILE A 165 7.35 -0.81 -4.25
N VAL A 166 6.15 -0.75 -4.84
CA VAL A 166 5.26 0.42 -4.72
C VAL A 166 4.85 0.64 -3.25
N LEU A 167 4.48 -0.42 -2.54
CA LEU A 167 4.05 -0.34 -1.14
C LEU A 167 5.20 0.08 -0.22
N GLY A 168 6.33 -0.64 -0.27
CA GLY A 168 7.46 -0.44 0.64
C GLY A 168 8.25 0.83 0.31
N ILE A 169 8.83 0.89 -0.88
CA ILE A 169 9.70 2.01 -1.30
C ILE A 169 8.84 3.23 -1.64
N GLY A 170 7.81 3.04 -2.47
CA GLY A 170 6.91 4.12 -2.87
C GLY A 170 6.16 4.74 -1.68
N GLY A 171 5.62 3.91 -0.80
CA GLY A 171 4.95 4.38 0.43
C GLY A 171 5.90 5.13 1.37
N PHE A 172 7.14 4.67 1.54
CA PHE A 172 8.13 5.41 2.32
C PHE A 172 8.44 6.79 1.72
N ARG A 173 8.59 6.88 0.40
CA ARG A 173 8.83 8.17 -0.29
C ARG A 173 7.63 9.10 -0.18
N ILE A 174 6.40 8.58 -0.30
CA ILE A 174 5.18 9.36 -0.07
C ILE A 174 5.14 9.95 1.34
N LEU A 175 5.51 9.21 2.38
CA LEU A 175 5.60 9.78 3.74
C LEU A 175 6.50 11.03 3.79
N LYS A 176 7.62 11.02 3.06
CA LYS A 176 8.53 12.17 2.98
C LYS A 176 7.91 13.33 2.21
N GLU A 177 7.27 13.06 1.08
CA GLU A 177 6.57 14.08 0.26
C GLU A 177 5.38 14.73 1.01
N LEU A 178 4.73 13.98 1.89
CA LEU A 178 3.70 14.49 2.79
C LEU A 178 4.26 15.28 3.98
N GLY A 179 5.59 15.33 4.15
CA GLY A 179 6.24 16.01 5.27
C GLY A 179 6.16 15.25 6.61
N PHE A 180 5.85 13.95 6.58
CA PHE A 180 5.73 13.10 7.78
C PHE A 180 7.10 12.66 8.30
N THR A 181 7.94 13.63 8.67
CA THR A 181 9.31 13.41 9.15
C THR A 181 9.40 12.96 10.61
N GLY A 182 8.28 12.98 11.34
CA GLY A 182 8.18 12.57 12.75
C GLY A 182 8.06 11.06 13.00
N VAL A 183 7.98 10.24 11.95
CA VAL A 183 7.87 8.79 12.05
C VAL A 183 9.17 8.18 12.55
N TYR A 184 9.11 7.47 13.68
CA TYR A 184 10.26 6.77 14.28
C TYR A 184 10.06 5.25 14.38
N ARG A 185 8.87 4.74 14.04
CA ARG A 185 8.63 3.29 13.89
C ARG A 185 7.87 2.99 12.61
N PHE A 186 8.30 1.92 11.95
CA PHE A 186 7.66 1.35 10.76
C PHE A 186 7.16 -0.04 11.10
N HIS A 187 5.85 -0.20 11.20
CA HIS A 187 5.21 -1.49 11.43
C HIS A 187 4.87 -2.10 10.08
N MET A 188 5.41 -3.28 9.81
CA MET A 188 5.11 -4.09 8.63
C MET A 188 4.20 -5.25 9.04
N ASN A 189 2.99 -5.25 8.50
CA ASN A 189 2.02 -6.33 8.65
C ASN A 189 2.24 -7.35 7.52
N GLU A 190 2.93 -8.44 7.84
CA GLU A 190 3.56 -9.40 6.91
C GLU A 190 4.71 -8.83 6.08
N GLY A 191 5.31 -9.70 5.26
CA GLY A 191 6.49 -9.43 4.44
C GLY A 191 6.27 -8.43 3.29
N HIS A 192 5.02 -8.09 2.95
CA HIS A 192 4.67 -7.35 1.74
C HIS A 192 5.22 -5.93 1.66
N ALA A 193 5.56 -5.33 2.81
CA ALA A 193 6.13 -4.00 2.88
C ALA A 193 7.65 -4.03 3.20
N SER A 194 8.29 -5.20 3.20
CA SER A 194 9.68 -5.38 3.65
C SER A 194 10.66 -4.51 2.86
N LEU A 195 10.37 -4.17 1.61
CA LEU A 195 11.23 -3.34 0.78
C LEU A 195 11.38 -1.90 1.28
N LEU A 196 10.53 -1.42 2.21
CA LEU A 196 10.78 -0.14 2.89
C LEU A 196 12.09 -0.15 3.68
N THR A 197 12.58 -1.33 4.06
CA THR A 197 13.85 -1.50 4.77
C THR A 197 15.04 -1.06 3.93
N LEU A 198 14.95 -1.11 2.59
CA LEU A 198 15.99 -0.63 1.68
C LEU A 198 16.14 0.90 1.77
N GLU A 199 15.02 1.63 1.86
CA GLU A 199 15.03 3.09 2.06
C GLU A 199 15.62 3.47 3.43
N LEU A 200 15.33 2.70 4.48
CA LEU A 200 15.93 2.88 5.80
C LEU A 200 17.43 2.55 5.81
N TYR A 201 17.81 1.45 5.14
CA TYR A 201 19.20 1.02 5.03
C TYR A 201 20.02 2.07 4.27
N ASN A 202 19.51 2.59 3.15
CA ASN A 202 20.20 3.59 2.35
C ASN A 202 20.54 4.88 3.12
N LYS A 203 19.81 5.20 4.21
CA LYS A 203 20.12 6.36 5.07
C LYS A 203 21.41 6.22 5.87
N THR A 204 21.78 4.99 6.25
CA THR A 204 22.84 4.76 7.25
C THR A 204 23.81 3.65 6.88
N ARG A 205 23.48 2.84 5.88
CA ARG A 205 24.16 1.58 5.50
C ARG A 205 24.38 0.67 6.71
N ASN A 206 23.41 0.64 7.63
CA ASN A 206 23.49 -0.08 8.89
C ASN A 206 22.22 -0.89 9.16
N VAL A 207 22.35 -2.22 9.17
CA VAL A 207 21.23 -3.15 9.39
C VAL A 207 20.66 -3.02 10.81
N ASP A 208 21.48 -2.75 11.84
CA ASP A 208 20.99 -2.58 13.21
C ASP A 208 20.19 -1.29 13.39
N TYR A 209 20.50 -0.25 12.61
CA TYR A 209 19.64 0.93 12.53
C TYR A 209 18.26 0.54 12.00
N VAL A 210 18.20 -0.18 10.88
CA VAL A 210 16.94 -0.66 10.27
C VAL A 210 16.14 -1.51 11.26
N ARG A 211 16.79 -2.49 11.91
CA ARG A 211 16.16 -3.34 12.94
C ARG A 211 15.52 -2.53 14.06
N LYS A 212 16.16 -1.43 14.51
CA LYS A 212 15.63 -0.55 15.56
C LYS A 212 14.45 0.33 15.11
N GLN A 213 14.29 0.56 13.81
CA GLN A 213 13.18 1.33 13.25
C GLN A 213 11.94 0.46 12.97
N CYS A 214 12.13 -0.83 12.73
CA CYS A 214 11.08 -1.71 12.23
C CYS A 214 10.40 -2.53 13.34
N VAL A 215 9.10 -2.74 13.20
CA VAL A 215 8.31 -3.75 13.91
C VAL A 215 7.72 -4.66 12.84
N PHE A 216 7.99 -5.96 12.92
CA PHE A 216 7.48 -6.95 11.97
C PHE A 216 6.46 -7.85 12.67
N THR A 217 5.32 -8.09 12.01
CA THR A 217 4.31 -9.04 12.46
C THR A 217 4.07 -10.06 11.37
N THR A 218 4.11 -11.34 11.74
CA THR A 218 3.74 -12.44 10.86
C THR A 218 2.61 -13.25 11.50
N HIS A 219 1.62 -13.61 10.71
CA HIS A 219 0.42 -14.35 11.08
C HIS A 219 0.48 -15.80 10.61
N THR A 220 1.34 -16.07 9.63
CA THR A 220 1.60 -17.42 9.12
C THR A 220 3.07 -17.76 9.34
N PRO A 221 3.47 -18.33 10.50
CA PRO A 221 4.86 -18.60 10.82
C PRO A 221 5.37 -19.89 10.15
N VAL A 222 5.03 -20.09 8.88
CA VAL A 222 5.53 -21.19 8.04
C VAL A 222 6.06 -20.61 6.71
N PRO A 223 7.07 -21.23 6.07
CA PRO A 223 7.69 -20.68 4.87
C PRO A 223 6.71 -20.38 3.73
N ALA A 224 5.63 -21.17 3.61
CA ALA A 224 4.58 -20.96 2.60
C ALA A 224 3.79 -19.65 2.78
N GLY A 225 3.88 -19.01 3.95
CA GLY A 225 3.26 -17.70 4.22
C GLY A 225 4.17 -16.52 3.90
N HIS A 226 5.40 -16.75 3.45
CA HIS A 226 6.38 -15.70 3.17
C HIS A 226 6.68 -15.64 1.67
N ASP A 227 6.50 -14.46 1.10
CA ASP A 227 6.83 -14.19 -0.30
C ASP A 227 8.36 -14.38 -0.50
N GLN A 228 8.73 -15.21 -1.49
CA GLN A 228 10.10 -15.44 -1.92
C GLN A 228 10.20 -15.18 -3.41
N PHE A 229 11.24 -14.44 -3.81
CA PHE A 229 11.46 -14.07 -5.20
C PHE A 229 12.85 -14.50 -5.64
N ASP A 230 12.96 -15.02 -6.86
CA ASP A 230 14.24 -15.29 -7.47
C ASP A 230 15.10 -14.03 -7.49
N LEU A 231 16.38 -14.16 -7.11
CA LEU A 231 17.29 -13.02 -7.07
C LEU A 231 17.43 -12.34 -8.44
N SER A 232 17.35 -13.10 -9.53
CA SER A 232 17.38 -12.55 -10.90
C SER A 232 16.18 -11.63 -11.16
N LEU A 233 14.99 -12.01 -10.71
CA LEU A 233 13.78 -11.19 -10.79
C LEU A 233 13.91 -9.95 -9.90
N ALA A 234 14.39 -10.12 -8.66
CA ALA A 234 14.60 -9.00 -7.75
C ALA A 234 15.58 -7.97 -8.33
N ARG A 235 16.70 -8.43 -8.91
CA ARG A 235 17.67 -7.58 -9.60
C ARG A 235 17.07 -6.86 -10.79
N SER A 236 16.28 -7.54 -11.61
CA SER A 236 15.69 -6.91 -12.79
C SER A 236 14.70 -5.81 -12.40
N LEU A 237 13.91 -6.02 -11.35
CA LEU A 237 12.91 -5.04 -10.92
C LEU A 237 13.51 -3.88 -10.11
N LEU A 238 14.35 -4.17 -9.10
CA LEU A 238 14.90 -3.17 -8.18
C LEU A 238 16.11 -2.41 -8.75
N GLY A 239 16.88 -3.03 -9.64
CA GLY A 239 18.14 -2.48 -10.14
C GLY A 239 19.06 -2.03 -8.98
N ASP A 240 19.58 -0.81 -9.08
CA ASP A 240 20.51 -0.22 -8.11
C ASP A 240 19.92 0.01 -6.71
N MET A 241 18.60 -0.14 -6.53
CA MET A 241 17.99 -0.06 -5.20
C MET A 241 18.28 -1.29 -4.34
N LEU A 242 18.69 -2.42 -4.94
CA LEU A 242 19.12 -3.61 -4.22
C LEU A 242 20.64 -3.54 -3.93
N PRO A 243 21.07 -3.32 -2.69
CA PRO A 243 22.49 -3.17 -2.36
C PRO A 243 23.21 -4.52 -2.44
N GLU A 244 24.22 -4.63 -3.29
CA GLU A 244 25.02 -5.85 -3.48
C GLU A 244 25.62 -6.36 -2.17
N GLU A 245 26.00 -5.45 -1.28
CA GLU A 245 26.70 -5.77 -0.04
C GLU A 245 25.84 -6.55 0.98
N ILE A 246 24.50 -6.48 0.89
CA ILE A 246 23.60 -7.20 1.80
C ILE A 246 22.98 -8.46 1.18
N ILE A 247 23.17 -8.69 -0.13
CA ILE A 247 22.59 -9.85 -0.82
C ILE A 247 22.93 -11.17 -0.12
N PRO A 248 24.19 -11.45 0.27
CA PRO A 248 24.54 -12.69 0.97
C PRO A 248 23.79 -12.90 2.29
N ASP A 249 23.30 -11.83 2.92
CA ASP A 249 22.59 -11.88 4.21
C ASP A 249 21.08 -12.10 4.05
N ILE A 250 20.53 -11.89 2.85
CA ILE A 250 19.08 -11.92 2.58
C ILE A 250 18.67 -12.97 1.55
N THR A 251 19.62 -13.73 1.01
CA THR A 251 19.38 -14.87 0.11
C THR A 251 19.78 -16.17 0.78
N PHE A 252 19.01 -17.24 0.59
CA PHE A 252 19.28 -18.58 1.11
C PHE A 252 18.96 -19.65 0.06
#